data_AF-N6TYE3-F1
#
_entry.id   AF-N6TYE3-F1
#
_cell.length_a   1.000
_cell.length_b   1.000
_cell.length_c   1.000
_cell.angle_alpha   90.00
_cell.angle_beta   90.00
_cell.angle_gamma   90.00
#
_symmetry.space_group_name_H-M   'P 1'
#
loop_
_entity.id
_entity.type
_entity.pdbx_description
1 polymer ?
#
loop_
_entity_poly.entity_id
_entity_poly.type
_entity_poly.pdbx_seq_one_letter_code
_entity_poly.pdbx_strand_id
1 'polypeptide(L)'
;MMVIFANATLIIQIIADKLPPPICLLFKSKENICAVAENLAKEAEDVLRNSLTRDCCKQLESVLLAISPNCRVYPFGSRVSGLGNKDSDLDVFVDMDEDYFGKKFQDAKKQTLHRNATRLSTTDSTG
;
A
#
# COMPACT_ATOMS: atom_id res chain seq x y z
N MET A 1 -48.91 -21.19 4.93
CA MET A 1 -47.68 -20.52 4.46
C MET A 1 -47.18 -19.64 5.60
N MET A 2 -46.17 -20.10 6.34
CA MET A 2 -45.69 -19.42 7.56
C MET A 2 -44.48 -18.55 7.19
N VAL A 3 -44.65 -17.23 7.20
CA VAL A 3 -43.56 -16.27 6.99
C VAL A 3 -42.93 -16.02 8.36
N ILE A 4 -41.74 -16.58 8.59
CA ILE A 4 -40.97 -16.33 9.81
C ILE A 4 -40.28 -14.97 9.63
N PHE A 5 -40.82 -13.93 10.27
CA PHE A 5 -40.10 -12.68 10.48
C PHE A 5 -39.05 -12.93 11.56
N ALA A 6 -37.82 -13.26 11.15
CA ALA A 6 -36.69 -13.26 12.08
C ALA A 6 -36.44 -11.81 12.51
N ASN A 7 -36.65 -11.53 13.80
CA ASN A 7 -36.38 -10.24 14.40
C ASN A 7 -34.88 -9.90 14.21
N ALA A 8 -34.54 -8.64 13.92
CA ALA A 8 -33.16 -8.22 13.60
C ALA A 8 -32.15 -8.65 14.68
N THR A 9 -32.58 -8.69 15.94
CA THR A 9 -31.81 -9.19 17.08
C THR A 9 -31.38 -10.66 16.92
N LEU A 10 -32.24 -11.53 16.38
CA LEU A 10 -31.95 -12.95 16.17
C LEU A 10 -30.92 -13.15 15.05
N ILE A 11 -30.99 -12.35 13.98
CA ILE A 11 -30.02 -12.39 12.88
C ILE A 11 -28.65 -11.90 13.37
N ILE A 12 -28.61 -10.81 14.15
CA ILE A 12 -27.37 -10.29 14.74
C ILE A 12 -26.75 -11.34 15.69
N GLN A 13 -27.57 -12.02 16.51
CA GLN A 13 -27.09 -13.07 17.41
C GLN A 13 -26.50 -14.27 16.64
N ILE A 14 -27.18 -14.75 15.60
CA ILE A 14 -26.71 -15.85 14.75
C ILE A 14 -25.40 -15.50 14.04
N ILE A 15 -25.23 -14.24 13.63
CA ILE A 15 -23.98 -13.76 13.02
C ILE A 15 -22.87 -13.65 14.07
N ALA A 16 -23.16 -13.10 15.25
CA ALA A 16 -22.20 -12.98 16.35
C ALA A 16 -21.70 -14.34 16.84
N ASP A 17 -22.54 -15.37 16.88
CA ASP A 17 -22.16 -16.73 17.29
C ASP A 17 -21.25 -17.43 16.26
N LYS A 18 -21.17 -16.91 15.03
CA LYS A 18 -20.33 -17.46 13.94
C LYS A 18 -19.05 -16.66 13.70
N LEU A 19 -18.93 -15.46 14.25
CA LEU A 19 -17.77 -14.60 14.06
C LEU A 19 -16.76 -14.77 15.20
N PRO A 20 -15.45 -14.71 14.91
CA PRO A 20 -14.44 -14.66 15.95
C PRO A 20 -14.69 -13.52 16.95
N PRO A 21 -14.42 -13.71 18.25
CA PRO A 21 -14.67 -12.70 19.28
C PRO A 21 -14.11 -11.29 18.95
N PRO A 22 -12.91 -11.13 18.35
CA PRO A 22 -12.41 -9.82 17.96
C PRO A 22 -13.28 -9.10 16.93
N ILE A 23 -13.92 -9.85 16.03
CA ILE A 23 -14.77 -9.29 14.97
C ILE A 23 -16.11 -8.86 15.56
N CYS A 24 -16.65 -9.61 16.53
CA CYS A 24 -17.87 -9.20 17.26
C CYS A 24 -17.69 -7.85 17.97
N LEU A 25 -16.47 -7.51 18.41
CA LEU A 25 -16.16 -6.21 19.01
C LEU A 25 -16.19 -5.04 18.02
N LEU A 26 -16.14 -5.30 16.71
CA LEU A 26 -16.25 -4.28 15.66
C LEU A 26 -17.70 -3.90 15.34
N PHE A 27 -18.66 -4.77 15.69
CA PHE A 27 -20.08 -4.63 15.34
C PHE A 27 -20.95 -4.35 16.58
N LYS A 28 -20.55 -3.42 17.44
CA LYS A 28 -21.25 -3.11 18.70
C LYS A 28 -22.62 -2.48 18.49
N SER A 29 -22.70 -1.46 17.65
CA SER A 29 -23.94 -0.80 17.25
C SER A 29 -23.76 -0.08 15.91
N LYS A 30 -24.86 0.29 15.26
CA LYS A 30 -24.81 1.07 14.02
C LYS A 30 -24.06 2.38 14.20
N GLU A 31 -24.31 3.09 15.30
CA GLU A 31 -23.69 4.37 15.64
C GLU A 31 -22.18 4.18 15.85
N ASN A 32 -21.78 3.10 16.52
CA ASN A 32 -20.37 2.78 16.70
C ASN A 32 -19.68 2.48 15.36
N ILE A 33 -20.31 1.71 14.47
CA ILE A 33 -19.78 1.41 13.14
C ILE A 33 -19.60 2.69 12.33
N CYS A 34 -20.60 3.58 12.32
CA CYS A 34 -20.52 4.86 11.63
C CYS A 34 -19.38 5.74 12.19
N ALA A 35 -19.27 5.87 13.51
CA ALA A 35 -18.21 6.66 14.13
C ALA A 35 -16.81 6.11 13.83
N VAL A 36 -16.64 4.78 13.85
CA VAL A 36 -15.36 4.15 13.47
C VAL A 36 -15.04 4.39 12.00
N ALA A 37 -16.02 4.25 11.11
CA ALA A 37 -15.83 4.50 9.68
C ALA A 37 -15.43 5.95 9.39
N GLU A 38 -16.07 6.92 10.04
CA GLU A 38 -15.73 8.34 9.92
C GLU A 38 -14.31 8.64 10.42
N ASN A 39 -13.91 8.04 11.55
CA ASN A 39 -12.56 8.18 12.08
C ASN A 39 -11.50 7.59 11.15
N LEU A 40 -11.74 6.38 10.61
CA LEU A 40 -10.82 5.74 9.67
C LEU A 40 -10.70 6.54 8.37
N ALA A 41 -11.80 7.08 7.84
CA ALA A 41 -11.78 7.94 6.67
C ALA A 41 -10.98 9.22 6.92
N LYS A 42 -11.13 9.81 8.11
CA LYS A 42 -10.34 10.98 8.50
C LYS A 42 -8.85 10.67 8.62
N GLU A 43 -8.49 9.56 9.26
CA GLU A 43 -7.09 9.13 9.37
C GLU A 43 -6.45 8.93 7.98
N ALA A 44 -7.19 8.33 7.05
CA ALA A 44 -6.70 8.13 5.70
C ALA A 44 -6.53 9.43 4.91
N GLU A 45 -7.45 10.38 5.09
CA GLU A 45 -7.35 11.72 4.51
C GLU A 45 -6.16 12.50 5.10
N ASP A 46 -5.92 12.40 6.41
CA ASP A 46 -4.79 13.05 7.08
C ASP A 46 -3.45 12.51 6.52
N VAL A 47 -3.36 11.21 6.27
CA VAL A 47 -2.17 10.59 5.65
C VAL A 47 -1.98 11.05 4.20
N LEU A 48 -3.06 11.10 3.42
CA LEU A 48 -3.02 11.58 2.02
C LEU A 48 -2.52 13.02 1.91
N ARG A 49 -2.95 13.88 2.84
CA ARG A 49 -2.60 15.31 2.85
C ARG A 49 -1.20 15.57 3.41
N ASN A 50 -0.68 14.65 4.20
CA ASN A 50 0.65 14.77 4.80
C ASN A 50 1.75 14.69 3.72
N SER A 51 2.72 15.61 3.80
CA SER A 51 3.85 15.63 2.86
C SER A 51 4.89 14.53 3.10
N LEU A 52 4.88 13.84 4.26
CA LEU A 52 5.90 12.85 4.63
C LEU A 52 6.16 11.79 3.56
N THR A 53 5.10 11.24 2.95
CA THR A 53 5.21 10.26 1.86
C THR A 53 6.00 10.83 0.69
N ARG A 54 5.61 12.01 0.22
CA ARG A 54 6.27 12.71 -0.89
C ARG A 54 7.71 13.11 -0.55
N ASP A 55 7.93 13.59 0.67
CA ASP A 55 9.24 14.08 1.11
C ASP A 55 10.22 12.92 1.27
N CYS A 56 9.76 11.75 1.73
CA CYS A 56 10.54 10.52 1.75
C CYS A 56 10.89 10.04 0.34
N CYS A 57 9.92 10.00 -0.59
CA CYS A 57 10.18 9.62 -1.97
C CYS A 57 11.19 10.55 -2.66
N LYS A 58 11.10 11.88 -2.43
CA LYS A 58 12.07 12.84 -2.96
C LYS A 58 13.48 12.64 -2.42
N GLN A 59 13.62 12.35 -1.13
CA GLN A 59 14.93 12.05 -0.54
C GLN A 59 15.50 10.75 -1.11
N LEU A 60 14.67 9.72 -1.25
CA LEU A 60 15.07 8.46 -1.86
C LEU A 60 15.52 8.67 -3.32
N GLU A 61 14.76 9.41 -4.11
CA GLU A 61 15.14 9.77 -5.49
C GLU A 61 16.47 10.50 -5.53
N SER A 62 16.67 11.51 -4.66
CA SER A 62 17.92 12.27 -4.60
C SER A 62 19.14 11.41 -4.32
N VAL A 63 19.02 10.38 -3.50
CA VAL A 63 20.14 9.45 -3.20
C VAL A 63 20.39 8.53 -4.39
N LEU A 64 19.33 8.02 -5.03
CA LEU A 64 19.43 7.09 -6.14
C LEU A 64 19.91 7.75 -7.44
N LEU A 65 19.74 9.07 -7.59
CA LEU A 65 20.30 9.84 -8.71
C LEU A 65 21.83 9.77 -8.80
N ALA A 66 22.52 9.52 -7.68
CA ALA A 66 23.97 9.28 -7.68
C ALA A 66 24.35 7.95 -8.34
N ILE A 67 23.41 7.01 -8.45
CA ILE A 67 23.61 5.67 -9.02
C ILE A 67 23.09 5.62 -10.46
N SER A 68 21.88 6.14 -10.70
CA SER A 68 21.35 6.33 -12.05
C SER A 68 20.77 7.74 -12.24
N PRO A 69 21.29 8.53 -13.20
CA PRO A 69 20.86 9.90 -13.43
C PRO A 69 19.38 10.04 -13.84
N ASN A 70 18.76 8.97 -14.33
CA ASN A 70 17.38 8.96 -14.80
C ASN A 70 16.40 8.34 -13.78
N CYS A 71 16.87 8.07 -12.55
CA CYS A 71 16.05 7.44 -11.53
C CYS A 71 14.81 8.27 -11.19
N ARG A 72 13.66 7.60 -11.04
CA ARG A 72 12.39 8.16 -10.58
C ARG A 72 11.76 7.28 -9.51
N VAL A 73 11.15 7.92 -8.51
CA VAL A 73 10.55 7.23 -7.37
C VAL A 73 9.06 7.56 -7.29
N TYR A 74 8.22 6.53 -7.38
CA TYR A 74 6.76 6.66 -7.42
C TYR A 74 6.12 5.97 -6.21
N PRO A 75 5.46 6.70 -5.29
CA PRO A 75 4.70 6.07 -4.23
C PRO A 75 3.46 5.40 -4.80
N PHE A 76 3.12 4.22 -4.26
CA PHE A 76 1.86 3.53 -4.55
C PHE A 76 1.28 2.94 -3.25
N GLY A 77 0.20 2.18 -3.36
CA GLY A 77 -0.39 1.49 -2.22
C GLY A 77 -1.22 2.37 -1.29
N SER A 78 -1.37 1.92 -0.05
CA SER A 78 -2.44 2.39 0.87
C SER A 78 -2.35 3.88 1.23
N ARG A 79 -1.12 4.39 1.44
CA ARG A 79 -0.85 5.79 1.80
C ARG A 79 -1.20 6.80 0.71
N VAL A 80 -1.29 6.38 -0.55
CA VAL A 80 -1.67 7.23 -1.69
C VAL A 80 -3.03 6.90 -2.29
N SER A 81 -3.59 5.72 -1.99
CA SER A 81 -4.95 5.36 -2.40
C SER A 81 -6.04 5.93 -1.49
N GLY A 82 -5.68 6.49 -0.34
CA GLY A 82 -6.64 6.98 0.67
C GLY A 82 -7.25 5.89 1.54
N LEU A 83 -6.51 4.79 1.74
CA LEU A 83 -6.95 3.67 2.57
C LEU A 83 -5.96 3.35 3.71
N GLY A 84 -4.78 3.97 3.70
CA GLY A 84 -3.75 3.79 4.71
C GLY A 84 -3.92 4.73 5.90
N ASN A 85 -3.31 4.37 7.02
CA ASN A 85 -3.18 5.20 8.22
C ASN A 85 -1.69 5.49 8.49
N LYS A 86 -1.40 6.20 9.58
CA LYS A 86 -0.03 6.61 9.94
C LYS A 86 0.96 5.44 10.13
N ASP A 87 0.41 4.27 10.50
CA ASP A 87 1.16 3.06 10.79
C ASP A 87 1.28 2.13 9.57
N SER A 88 0.62 2.46 8.46
CA SER A 88 0.70 1.67 7.21
C SER A 88 2.08 1.78 6.59
N ASP A 89 2.56 0.79 5.86
CA ASP A 89 3.86 0.91 5.19
C ASP A 89 3.85 1.94 4.05
N LEU A 90 5.05 2.36 3.60
CA LEU A 90 5.22 3.18 2.40
C LEU A 90 5.69 2.30 1.24
N ASP A 91 4.77 1.97 0.34
CA ASP A 91 5.08 1.23 -0.88
C ASP A 91 5.64 2.17 -1.95
N VAL A 92 6.77 1.77 -2.55
CA VAL A 92 7.51 2.60 -3.50
C VAL A 92 7.94 1.79 -4.70
N PHE A 93 7.66 2.29 -5.89
CA PHE A 93 8.21 1.79 -7.14
C PHE A 93 9.37 2.69 -7.57
N VAL A 94 10.51 2.08 -7.87
CA VAL A 94 11.73 2.78 -8.30
C VAL A 94 12.01 2.42 -9.74
N ASP A 95 11.92 3.41 -10.63
CA ASP A 95 12.34 3.29 -12.03
C ASP A 95 13.77 3.78 -12.14
N MET A 96 14.71 2.91 -12.52
CA MET A 96 16.13 3.28 -12.56
C MET A 96 16.56 3.87 -13.91
N ASP A 97 15.90 3.56 -15.02
CA ASP A 97 16.41 3.86 -16.38
C ASP A 97 15.29 4.10 -17.42
N GLU A 98 14.17 4.70 -16.99
CA GLU A 98 12.97 4.92 -17.82
C GLU A 98 12.32 3.62 -18.34
N ASP A 99 12.46 2.54 -17.57
CA ASP A 99 11.92 1.22 -17.92
C ASP A 99 10.40 1.14 -17.72
N TYR A 100 9.81 2.11 -17.00
CA TYR A 100 8.38 2.13 -16.69
C TYR A 100 7.47 2.09 -17.93
N PHE A 101 7.88 2.72 -19.03
CA PHE A 101 7.14 2.70 -20.30
C PHE A 101 7.52 1.53 -21.23
N GLY A 102 8.34 0.60 -20.76
CA GLY A 102 8.67 -0.63 -21.48
C GLY A 102 9.46 -0.45 -22.77
N LYS A 103 10.22 0.63 -22.87
CA LYS A 103 11.09 0.85 -24.04
C LYS A 103 12.31 -0.07 -24.05
N LYS A 104 12.69 -0.66 -22.90
CA LYS A 104 13.83 -1.57 -22.75
C LYS A 104 13.50 -2.73 -21.78
N PHE A 105 14.17 -3.86 -22.00
CA PHE A 105 14.21 -5.05 -21.11
C PHE A 105 12.86 -5.56 -20.54
N GLN A 106 11.78 -5.52 -21.31
CA GLN A 106 10.47 -6.05 -20.87
C GLN A 106 10.42 -7.59 -20.79
N ASP A 107 11.31 -8.27 -21.49
CA ASP A 107 11.41 -9.73 -21.45
C ASP A 107 12.19 -10.21 -20.22
N ALA A 108 11.61 -11.16 -19.46
CA ALA A 108 12.16 -11.66 -18.19
C ALA A 108 13.63 -12.13 -18.29
N LYS A 109 14.03 -12.68 -19.44
CA LYS A 109 15.42 -13.07 -19.72
C LYS A 109 16.36 -11.86 -19.77
N LYS A 110 15.91 -10.76 -20.39
CA LYS A 110 16.67 -9.52 -20.51
C LYS A 110 16.79 -8.77 -19.18
N GLN A 111 15.76 -8.79 -18.33
CA GLN A 111 15.86 -8.25 -16.97
C GLN A 111 16.90 -9.00 -16.13
N THR A 112 16.92 -10.34 -16.27
CA THR A 112 17.90 -11.19 -15.57
C THR A 112 19.34 -10.91 -16.06
N LEU A 113 19.53 -10.72 -17.36
CA LEU A 113 20.82 -10.37 -17.98
C LEU A 113 21.30 -8.98 -17.57
N HIS A 114 20.43 -7.97 -17.57
CA HIS A 114 20.76 -6.62 -17.13
C HIS A 114 21.16 -6.59 -15.65
N ARG A 115 20.39 -7.28 -14.78
CA ARG A 115 20.73 -7.45 -13.37
C ARG A 115 22.12 -8.06 -13.15
N ASN A 116 22.51 -9.02 -13.99
CA ASN A 116 23.81 -9.68 -13.90
C ASN A 116 24.95 -8.79 -14.44
N ALA A 117 24.71 -8.03 -15.51
CA ALA A 117 25.69 -7.11 -16.08
C ALA A 117 26.03 -5.94 -15.14
N THR A 118 25.04 -5.34 -14.49
CA THR A 118 25.22 -4.27 -13.49
C THR A 118 25.92 -4.78 -12.21
N ARG A 119 25.83 -6.08 -11.93
CA ARG A 119 26.57 -6.74 -10.84
C ARG A 119 28.05 -6.96 -11.16
N LEU A 120 28.40 -7.14 -12.43
CA LEU A 120 29.78 -7.36 -12.87
C LEU A 120 30.55 -6.04 -13.00
N SER A 121 29.89 -4.95 -13.41
CA SER A 121 30.53 -3.63 -13.50
C SER A 121 30.83 -2.98 -12.14
N THR A 122 30.19 -3.44 -11.06
CA THR A 122 30.41 -2.91 -9.69
C THR A 122 31.48 -3.68 -8.90
N THR A 123 31.93 -4.84 -9.39
CA THR A 123 33.01 -5.62 -8.76
C THR A 123 34.40 -5.28 -9.29
N ASP A 124 34.52 -4.54 -10.39
CA ASP A 124 35.81 -4.23 -11.03
C ASP A 124 36.44 -2.89 -10.57
N SER A 125 35.83 -2.18 -9.62
CA SER A 125 36.35 -0.90 -9.07
C SER A 125 36.87 -0.99 -7.62
N THR A 126 37.19 -2.20 -7.15
CA THR A 126 37.99 -2.42 -5.93
C THR A 126 39.24 -3.22 -6.28
N GLY A 127 40.21 -2.54 -6.87
CA GLY A 127 41.59 -3.00 -7.09
C GLY A 127 42.55 -1.86 -6.84
#